data_AF-A0A512E3L3-F1
#
_entry.id   AF-A0A512E3L3-F1
#
_cell.length_a   1.000
_cell.length_b   1.000
_cell.length_c   1.000
_cell.angle_alpha   90.00
_cell.angle_beta   90.00
_cell.angle_gamma   90.00
#
_symmetry.space_group_name_H-M   'P 1'
#
loop_
_entity.id
_entity.type
_entity.pdbx_description
1 polymer ?
#
loop_
_entity_poly.entity_id
_entity_poly.type
_entity_poly.pdbx_seq_one_letter_code
_entity_poly.pdbx_strand_id
1 'polypeptide(L)'
;MAATAVLEREHTREKKEKSSERDKGRLNVVLSPRSMDRLEALKIKTDASTYTEVFKNALRLYDALIEEIENGNDLYIKDKEGNFIAYKIFN
;
A
#
# COMPACT_ATOMS: atom_id res chain seq x y z
N MET A 1 -18.35 33.27 -14.07
CA MET A 1 -18.42 31.93 -13.40
C MET A 1 -17.15 31.09 -13.55
N ALA A 2 -16.25 31.34 -14.53
CA ALA A 2 -15.05 30.52 -14.72
C ALA A 2 -13.87 30.81 -13.75
N ALA A 3 -13.73 32.05 -13.24
CA ALA A 3 -12.58 32.44 -12.42
C ALA A 3 -12.57 31.78 -11.02
N THR A 4 -13.75 31.60 -10.40
CA THR A 4 -13.88 31.00 -9.05
C THR A 4 -13.51 29.52 -9.04
N ALA A 5 -13.87 28.77 -10.08
CA ALA A 5 -13.57 27.34 -10.18
C ALA A 5 -12.08 27.03 -10.47
N VAL A 6 -11.33 27.99 -11.03
CA VAL A 6 -9.88 27.85 -11.24
C VAL A 6 -9.13 28.11 -9.92
N LEU A 7 -9.54 29.13 -9.17
CA LEU A 7 -8.95 29.46 -7.86
C LEU A 7 -9.16 28.36 -6.80
N GLU A 8 -10.34 27.70 -6.80
CA GLU A 8 -10.58 26.55 -5.92
C GLU A 8 -9.70 25.33 -6.29
N ARG A 9 -9.44 25.10 -7.58
CA ARG A 9 -8.59 24.00 -8.04
C ARG A 9 -7.12 24.22 -7.69
N GLU A 10 -6.64 25.45 -7.67
CA GLU A 10 -5.26 25.77 -7.26
C GLU A 10 -5.09 25.65 -5.74
N HIS A 11 -6.03 26.18 -4.94
CA HIS A 11 -5.96 26.04 -3.48
C HIS A 11 -6.09 24.60 -2.98
N THR A 12 -6.84 23.75 -3.69
CA THR A 12 -6.97 22.33 -3.34
C THR A 12 -5.68 21.55 -3.67
N ARG A 13 -4.92 21.97 -4.69
CA ARG A 13 -3.61 21.39 -5.05
C ARG A 13 -2.52 21.81 -4.07
N GLU A 14 -2.43 23.09 -3.72
CA GLU A 14 -1.45 23.58 -2.74
C GLU A 14 -1.61 22.96 -1.35
N LYS A 15 -2.86 22.70 -0.93
CA LYS A 15 -3.14 22.06 0.37
C LYS A 15 -2.79 20.57 0.40
N LYS A 16 -2.80 19.89 -0.76
CA LYS A 16 -2.43 18.48 -0.91
C LYS A 16 -0.91 18.29 -1.01
N GLU A 17 -0.17 19.28 -1.53
CA GLU A 17 1.30 19.24 -1.60
C GLU A 17 1.95 19.54 -0.24
N LYS A 18 1.43 20.51 0.53
CA LYS A 18 1.96 20.89 1.86
C LYS A 18 1.70 19.91 3.01
N SER A 19 0.92 18.85 2.80
CA SER A 19 0.72 17.76 3.78
C SER A 19 1.67 16.58 3.55
N SER A 20 2.32 16.48 2.39
CA SER A 20 3.14 15.32 2.02
C SER A 20 4.55 15.33 2.62
N GLU A 21 5.04 16.49 3.04
CA GLU A 21 6.41 16.64 3.54
C GLU A 21 6.50 16.53 5.07
N ARG A 22 5.36 16.63 5.77
CA ARG A 22 5.36 16.95 7.21
C ARG A 22 5.53 15.80 8.19
N ASP A 23 5.52 14.52 7.81
CA ASP A 23 5.81 13.44 8.77
C ASP A 23 6.46 12.21 8.10
N LYS A 24 7.71 12.37 7.61
CA LYS A 24 8.54 11.19 7.29
C LYS A 24 9.06 10.58 8.60
N GLY A 25 8.43 9.50 9.06
CA GLY A 25 8.91 8.71 10.20
C GLY A 25 10.01 7.71 9.81
N ARG A 26 11.03 7.53 10.67
CA ARG A 26 12.02 6.45 10.54
C ARG A 26 11.64 5.30 11.45
N LEU A 27 11.42 4.13 10.87
CA LEU A 27 11.19 2.88 11.59
C LEU A 27 12.48 2.04 11.59
N ASN A 28 12.95 1.65 12.76
CA ASN A 28 14.03 0.68 12.90
C ASN A 28 13.42 -0.65 13.38
N VAL A 29 13.55 -1.71 12.60
CA VAL A 29 12.97 -3.03 12.90
C VAL A 29 14.11 -4.04 13.05
N VAL A 30 14.05 -4.84 14.11
CA VAL A 30 14.92 -6.02 14.27
C VAL A 30 14.14 -7.24 13.83
N LEU A 31 14.66 -7.95 12.83
CA LEU A 31 14.04 -9.13 12.25
C LEU A 31 14.84 -10.39 12.62
N SER A 32 14.13 -11.50 12.84
CA SER A 32 14.79 -12.81 12.94
C SER A 32 15.50 -13.15 11.62
N PRO A 33 16.53 -14.04 11.63
CA PRO A 33 17.20 -14.46 10.40
C PRO A 33 16.22 -14.96 9.33
N ARG A 34 15.25 -15.80 9.73
CA ARG A 34 14.20 -16.30 8.84
C ARG A 34 13.34 -15.19 8.24
N SER A 35 13.06 -14.14 9.00
CA SER A 35 12.30 -12.98 8.51
C SER A 35 13.12 -12.13 7.53
N MET A 36 14.44 -12.00 7.77
CA MET A 36 15.35 -11.37 6.83
C MET A 36 15.43 -12.14 5.51
N ASP A 37 15.53 -13.47 5.55
CA ASP A 37 15.54 -14.30 4.34
C ASP A 37 14.25 -14.12 3.51
N ARG A 38 13.10 -14.03 4.18
CA ARG A 38 11.81 -13.75 3.53
C ARG A 38 11.79 -12.37 2.89
N LEU A 39 12.34 -11.35 3.57
CA LEU A 39 12.42 -9.99 3.05
C LEU A 39 13.32 -9.91 1.81
N GLU A 40 14.46 -10.61 1.81
CA GLU A 40 15.33 -10.71 0.63
C GLU A 40 14.62 -11.42 -0.52
N ALA A 41 13.97 -12.56 -0.25
CA ALA A 41 13.22 -13.28 -1.27
C ALA A 41 12.09 -12.42 -1.88
N LEU A 42 11.40 -11.62 -1.06
CA LEU A 42 10.40 -10.67 -1.54
C LEU A 42 11.02 -9.58 -2.40
N LYS A 43 12.14 -8.98 -1.97
CA LYS A 43 12.87 -7.98 -2.75
C LYS A 43 13.20 -8.48 -4.14
N ILE A 44 13.69 -9.72 -4.26
CA ILE A 44 14.00 -10.35 -5.55
C ILE A 44 12.72 -10.60 -6.36
N LYS A 45 11.68 -11.19 -5.75
CA LYS A 45 10.42 -11.54 -6.44
C LYS A 45 9.67 -10.34 -6.98
N THR A 46 9.75 -9.20 -6.30
CA THR A 46 9.07 -7.96 -6.70
C THR A 46 9.99 -7.01 -7.46
N ASP A 47 11.22 -7.44 -7.79
CA ASP A 47 12.26 -6.62 -8.43
C ASP A 47 12.47 -5.26 -7.74
N ALA A 48 12.41 -5.25 -6.41
CA ALA A 48 12.54 -4.03 -5.64
C ALA A 48 14.02 -3.66 -5.45
N SER A 49 14.31 -2.37 -5.56
CA SER A 49 15.66 -1.84 -5.41
C SER A 49 16.17 -1.90 -3.97
N THR A 50 15.26 -1.76 -3.00
CA THR A 50 15.59 -1.67 -1.56
C THR A 50 14.55 -2.37 -0.68
N TYR A 51 14.95 -2.77 0.54
CA TYR A 51 14.00 -3.27 1.54
C TYR A 51 12.93 -2.26 1.92
N THR A 52 13.28 -0.96 1.94
CA THR A 52 12.33 0.12 2.19
C THR A 52 11.22 0.14 1.15
N GLU A 53 11.54 -0.12 -0.12
CA GLU A 53 10.56 -0.22 -1.19
C GLU A 53 9.63 -1.41 -0.99
N VAL A 54 10.18 -2.59 -0.66
CA VAL A 54 9.38 -3.78 -0.30
C VAL A 54 8.42 -3.47 0.85
N PHE A 55 8.94 -2.86 1.92
CA PHE A 55 8.12 -2.47 3.09
C PHE A 55 7.01 -1.48 2.73
N LYS A 56 7.30 -0.45 1.93
CA LYS A 56 6.30 0.52 1.47
C LYS A 56 5.22 -0.15 0.64
N ASN A 57 5.59 -1.06 -0.26
CA ASN A 57 4.63 -1.78 -1.09
C ASN A 57 3.78 -2.74 -0.25
N ALA A 58 4.38 -3.44 0.71
CA ALA A 58 3.65 -4.29 1.65
C ALA A 58 2.66 -3.49 2.51
N LEU A 59 3.05 -2.30 2.99
CA LEU A 59 2.17 -1.43 3.76
C LEU A 59 0.97 -0.96 2.94
N ARG A 60 1.19 -0.52 1.69
CA ARG A 60 0.11 -0.11 0.78
C ARG A 60 -0.84 -1.26 0.46
N LEU A 61 -0.30 -2.46 0.24
CA LEU A 61 -1.11 -3.64 0.00
C LEU A 61 -1.98 -3.96 1.22
N TYR A 62 -1.39 -3.91 2.41
CA TYR A 62 -2.12 -4.17 3.66
C TYR A 62 -3.25 -3.16 3.89
N ASP A 63 -2.99 -1.88 3.65
CA ASP A 63 -3.97 -0.79 3.75
C ASP A 63 -5.14 -0.99 2.78
N ALA A 64 -4.84 -1.24 1.51
CA ALA A 64 -5.87 -1.50 0.50
C ALA A 64 -6.74 -2.73 0.83
N LEU A 65 -6.14 -3.80 1.37
CA LEU A 65 -6.91 -4.99 1.76
C LEU A 65 -7.84 -4.73 2.95
N ILE A 66 -7.44 -3.88 3.90
CA ILE A 66 -8.31 -3.47 5.01
C ILE A 66 -9.48 -2.64 4.46
N GLU A 67 -9.20 -1.66 3.59
CA GLU A 67 -10.24 -0.81 2.98
C GLU A 67 -11.30 -1.62 2.24
N GLU A 68 -10.90 -2.64 1.46
CA GLU A 68 -11.85 -3.54 0.79
C GLU A 68 -12.77 -4.26 1.79
N ILE A 69 -12.21 -4.77 2.88
CA ILE A 69 -12.97 -5.50 3.91
C ILE A 69 -13.91 -4.55 4.67
N GLU A 70 -13.45 -3.35 5.03
CA GLU A 70 -14.27 -2.34 5.70
C GLU A 70 -15.43 -1.86 4.84
N ASN A 71 -15.25 -1.84 3.52
CA ASN A 71 -16.32 -1.56 2.55
C ASN A 71 -17.30 -2.74 2.36
N GLY A 72 -17.07 -3.87 3.02
CA GLY A 72 -17.90 -5.07 2.94
C GLY A 72 -17.64 -5.92 1.70
N ASN A 73 -16.51 -5.73 1.01
CA ASN A 73 -16.13 -6.54 -0.13
C ASN A 73 -15.45 -7.85 0.32
N ASP A 74 -15.72 -8.92 -0.43
CA ASP A 74 -15.06 -10.20 -0.27
C ASP A 74 -13.81 -10.26 -1.17
N LEU A 75 -12.73 -10.87 -0.64
CA LEU A 75 -11.52 -11.13 -1.40
C LEU A 75 -11.54 -12.55 -1.98
N TYR A 76 -11.24 -12.67 -3.27
CA TYR A 76 -11.15 -13.95 -3.96
C TYR A 76 -9.80 -14.11 -4.67
N ILE A 77 -9.27 -15.33 -4.63
CA ILE A 77 -8.15 -15.75 -5.48
C ILE A 77 -8.71 -16.53 -6.65
N LYS A 78 -8.33 -16.16 -7.86
CA LYS A 78 -8.62 -16.93 -9.06
C LYS A 78 -7.49 -17.93 -9.31
N ASP A 79 -7.82 -19.22 -9.33
CA ASP A 79 -6.86 -20.26 -9.65
C ASP A 79 -6.59 -20.35 -11.17
N LYS A 80 -5.74 -21.30 -11.57
CA LYS A 80 -5.39 -21.52 -12.99
C LYS A 80 -6.54 -22.09 -13.82
N GLU A 81 -7.52 -22.73 -13.17
CA GLU A 81 -8.69 -23.35 -13.79
C GLU A 81 -9.83 -22.33 -13.94
N GLY A 82 -9.70 -21.17 -13.28
CA GLY A 82 -10.64 -20.07 -13.35
C GLY A 82 -11.63 -20.04 -12.19
N ASN A 83 -11.51 -20.94 -11.21
CA ASN A 83 -12.35 -20.94 -10.03
C ASN A 83 -11.95 -19.82 -9.07
N PHE A 84 -12.94 -19.22 -8.43
CA PHE A 84 -12.73 -18.23 -7.38
C PHE A 84 -12.77 -18.91 -6.00
N ILE A 85 -11.68 -18.77 -5.25
CA ILE A 85 -11.54 -19.27 -3.88
C ILE A 85 -11.61 -18.07 -2.94
N ALA A 86 -12.59 -18.05 -2.04
CA ALA A 86 -12.70 -17.02 -1.02
C ALA A 86 -11.44 -17.02 -0.14
N TYR A 87 -10.78 -15.86 -0.03
CA TYR A 87 -9.53 -15.70 0.69
C TYR A 87 -9.77 -14.91 1.97
N LYS A 88 -9.78 -15.61 3.10
CA LYS A 88 -9.91 -14.99 4.42
C LYS A 88 -8.53 -14.60 4.95
N ILE A 89 -8.24 -13.30 4.94
CA ILE A 89 -6.95 -12.75 5.39
C ILE A 89 -6.85 -12.70 6.92
N PHE A 90 -7.96 -12.40 7.58
CA PHE A 90 -8.06 -12.31 9.04
C PHE A 90 -9.03 -13.38 9.53
N ASN A 91 -8.62 -14.10 10.57
CA ASN A 91 -9.43 -15.06 11.31
C ASN A 91 -9.81 -14.46 12.66
#